data_AF-A0A7X6PUQ9-F1
#
_entry.id   AF-A0A7X6PUQ9-F1
#
_cell.length_a   1.000
_cell.length_b   1.000
_cell.length_c   1.000
_cell.angle_alpha   90.00
_cell.angle_beta   90.00
_cell.angle_gamma   90.00
#
_symmetry.space_group_name_H-M   'P 1'
#
loop_
_entity.id
_entity.type
_entity.pdbx_description
1 polymer ?
#
loop_
_entity_poly.entity_id
_entity_poly.type
_entity_poly.pdbx_seq_one_letter_code
_entity_poly.pdbx_strand_id
1 'polypeptide(L)' 'MTEIKYKSVPLKEAVGMMLGHDLTQIIPGEFKGAAFKKGHVIKEEDVTRLLDLGKQ' A
#
# COMPACT_ATOMS: atom_id res chain seq x y z
N MET A 1 -4.72 4.16 -24.97
CA MET A 1 -3.88 3.26 -24.15
C MET A 1 -3.28 4.09 -23.04
N THR A 2 -3.82 4.03 -21.82
CA THR A 2 -3.24 4.76 -20.68
C THR A 2 -1.99 4.01 -20.21
N GLU A 3 -0.83 4.63 -20.37
CA GLU A 3 0.46 4.14 -19.90
C GLU A 3 0.43 4.02 -18.38
N ILE A 4 0.37 2.79 -17.85
CA ILE A 4 0.48 2.57 -16.39
C ILE A 4 1.97 2.64 -16.04
N LYS A 5 2.42 3.82 -15.62
CA LYS A 5 3.78 4.04 -15.12
C LYS A 5 3.87 3.58 -13.66
N TYR A 6 4.55 2.47 -13.42
CA TYR A 6 4.91 2.04 -12.07
C TYR A 6 6.05 2.91 -11.56
N LYS A 7 5.78 3.70 -10.53
CA LYS A 7 6.77 4.56 -9.86
C LYS A 7 6.84 4.16 -8.40
N SER A 8 8.05 3.89 -7.91
CA SER A 8 8.27 3.79 -6.47
C SER A 8 8.25 5.22 -5.91
N VAL A 9 7.29 5.50 -5.04
CA VAL A 9 7.12 6.80 -4.39
C VAL A 9 7.29 6.64 -2.89
N PRO A 10 7.84 7.65 -2.19
CA PRO A 10 7.84 7.66 -0.72
C PRO A 10 6.41 7.58 -0.20
N LEU A 11 6.21 6.90 0.92
CA LEU A 11 4.89 6.67 1.49
C LEU A 11 4.10 7.95 1.77
N LYS A 12 4.81 9.01 2.19
CA LYS A 12 4.24 10.35 2.41
C LYS A 12 3.71 11.00 1.13
N GLU A 13 4.35 10.72 -0.01
CA GLU A 13 3.92 11.21 -1.33
C GLU A 13 2.89 10.28 -1.98
N ALA A 14 2.75 9.06 -1.47
CA ALA A 14 1.80 8.08 -1.97
C ALA A 14 0.35 8.40 -1.58
N VAL A 15 0.12 9.32 -0.63
CA VAL A 15 -1.22 9.77 -0.25
C VAL A 15 -1.95 10.36 -1.45
N GLY A 16 -3.15 9.87 -1.71
CA GLY A 16 -3.96 10.21 -2.89
C GLY A 16 -3.63 9.40 -4.14
N MET A 17 -2.60 8.55 -4.10
CA MET A 17 -2.29 7.61 -5.18
C MET A 17 -3.03 6.28 -4.99
N MET A 18 -3.25 5.59 -6.11
CA MET A 18 -3.91 4.29 -6.14
C MET A 18 -2.90 3.15 -6.15
N LEU A 19 -3.13 2.12 -5.35
CA LEU A 19 -2.30 0.92 -5.33
C LEU A 19 -2.41 0.16 -6.66
N GLY A 20 -1.25 -0.10 -7.27
CA GLY A 20 -1.13 -0.90 -8.49
C GLY A 20 -1.30 -2.41 -8.26
N HIS A 21 -1.07 -2.87 -7.02
CA HIS A 21 -1.12 -4.28 -6.61
C HIS A 21 -1.71 -4.42 -5.21
N ASP A 22 -2.14 -5.65 -4.87
CA ASP A 22 -2.55 -5.99 -3.51
C ASP A 22 -1.35 -5.95 -2.56
N LEU A 23 -1.54 -5.42 -1.36
CA LEU A 23 -0.58 -5.48 -0.27
C LEU A 23 -1.10 -6.47 0.78
N THR A 24 -0.34 -7.55 0.97
CA THR A 24 -0.66 -8.58 1.96
C THR A 24 0.14 -8.33 3.22
N GLN A 25 -0.56 -8.29 4.36
CA GLN A 25 0.05 -8.28 5.68
C GLN A 25 0.30 -9.72 6.13
N ILE A 26 1.50 -9.95 6.63
CA ILE A 26 1.89 -11.23 7.21
C ILE A 26 2.43 -10.94 8.61
N ILE A 27 1.64 -11.27 9.63
CA ILE A 27 2.03 -11.28 11.03
C ILE A 27 2.27 -12.75 11.40
N PRO A 28 3.53 -13.17 11.61
CA PRO A 28 3.86 -14.55 11.93
C PRO A 28 3.11 -15.05 13.17
N GLY A 29 2.34 -16.13 13.03
CA GLY A 29 1.60 -16.74 14.13
C GLY A 29 0.25 -16.06 14.47
N GLU A 30 -0.07 -14.91 13.89
CA GLU A 30 -1.31 -14.18 14.20
C GLU A 30 -2.22 -13.98 12.98
N PHE A 31 -1.69 -13.48 11.85
CA PHE A 31 -2.53 -13.02 10.74
C PHE A 31 -1.84 -13.11 9.38
N LYS A 32 -2.57 -13.55 8.36
CA LYS A 32 -2.12 -13.51 6.97
C LYS A 32 -3.29 -13.17 6.05
N GLY A 33 -3.31 -11.96 5.52
CA GLY A 33 -4.41 -11.48 4.68
C GLY A 33 -4.08 -10.19 3.92
N ALA A 34 -4.90 -9.87 2.93
CA ALA A 34 -4.78 -8.62 2.19
C ALA A 34 -5.09 -7.44 3.13
N ALA A 35 -4.08 -6.63 3.47
CA ALA A 35 -4.27 -5.39 4.21
C ALA A 35 -4.79 -4.28 3.29
N PHE A 36 -4.33 -4.25 2.04
CA PHE A 36 -4.85 -3.37 1.02
C PHE A 36 -5.04 -4.11 -0.29
N LYS A 37 -6.08 -3.73 -1.03
CA LYS A 37 -6.37 -4.29 -2.35
C LYS A 37 -5.94 -3.32 -3.46
N LYS A 38 -5.60 -3.85 -4.62
CA LYS A 38 -5.39 -3.08 -5.85
C LYS A 38 -6.61 -2.20 -6.10
N GLY A 39 -6.36 -0.95 -6.46
CA GLY A 39 -7.42 0.03 -6.64
C GLY A 39 -7.75 0.83 -5.38
N HIS A 40 -7.20 0.46 -4.21
CA HIS A 40 -7.30 1.27 -3.00
C HIS A 40 -6.53 2.58 -3.18
N VAL A 41 -7.18 3.69 -2.83
CA VAL A 41 -6.55 5.02 -2.79
C VAL A 41 -5.97 5.22 -1.41
N ILE A 42 -4.66 5.44 -1.33
CA ILE A 42 -3.94 5.62 -0.07
C ILE A 42 -4.39 6.91 0.58
N LYS A 43 -4.80 6.84 1.85
CA LYS A 43 -5.11 8.00 2.68
C LYS A 43 -4.01 8.26 3.70
N GLU A 44 -4.02 9.44 4.33
CA GLU A 44 -3.05 9.76 5.39
C GLU A 44 -3.12 8.76 6.56
N GLU A 45 -4.30 8.29 6.92
CA GLU A 45 -4.51 7.24 7.94
C GLU A 45 -3.86 5.89 7.56
N ASP A 46 -3.79 5.59 6.26
CA ASP A 46 -3.19 4.35 5.76
C ASP A 46 -1.67 4.40 5.83
N VAL A 47 -1.06 5.59 5.81
CA VAL A 47 0.40 5.79 5.85
C VAL A 47 0.99 5.13 7.10
N THR A 48 0.38 5.35 8.26
CA THR A 48 0.82 4.71 9.52
C THR A 48 0.76 3.20 9.41
N ARG A 49 -0.33 2.67 8.87
CA ARG A 49 -0.54 1.22 8.73
C ARG A 49 0.42 0.61 7.70
N LEU A 50 0.74 1.33 6.64
CA LEU A 50 1.72 0.95 5.63
C LEU A 50 3.16 1.00 6.18
N LEU A 51 3.50 1.96 7.05
CA LEU A 51 4.78 1.99 7.78
C LEU A 51 4.93 0.76 8.68
N ASP A 52 3.87 0.41 9.43
CA ASP A 52 3.82 -0.78 10.28
C ASP A 52 4.04 -2.10 9.51
N LEU A 53 3.66 -2.15 8.23
CA LEU A 53 3.91 -3.29 7.35
C LEU A 53 5.38 -3.45 6.95
N GLY A 54 6.27 -2.59 7.44
CA GLY A 54 7.70 -2.62 7.14
C GLY A 54 8.05 -1.97 5.79
N LYS A 55 7.15 -1.15 5.22
CA LYS A 55 7.46 -0.32 4.05
C LYS A 55 8.04 1.02 4.55
N GLN A 56 9.35 1.22 4.41
CA GLN A 56 9.97 2.56 4.48
C GLN A 56 10.00 3.22 3.11
#